data_AF-A0A2U2RRR0-F1
#
_entry.id   AF-A0A2U2RRR0-F1
#
_cell.length_a   1.000
_cell.length_b   1.000
_cell.length_c   1.000
_cell.angle_alpha   90.00
_cell.angle_beta   90.00
_cell.angle_gamma   90.00
#
_symmetry.space_group_name_H-M   'P 1'
#
loop_
_entity.id
_entity.type
_entity.pdbx_description
1 polymer ?
#
loop_
_entity_poly.entity_id
_entity_poly.type
_entity_poly.pdbx_seq_one_letter_code
_entity_poly.pdbx_strand_id
1 'polypeptide(L)'
;MKTEQETETNTLPPTNEETAAGEESRRVRPKWLVPLVAGLCALALVVAGGIGWKIWSDRRLAEAKAACATASDATRGAMNDWSTLVNGDAADLLEVKADQVKDAKTIDALKTALDVEAPEYEGCAADGKGGLETATDKLDDAAAWYEKHTGSLKKAVDAVNDSKLAKTIDTAKTLLESSNGNVQDDKTRKELSKAIEAKDEAAIAKASKAVNDSIAVKQKADEEAKAKAQAEADAKAAAAANAQTQQQQYNYQQSQPQQSWTPPYSYGGGTTGGGSGTTGGSAGGSAGSSYGGSFGYSSGYGTATPGGTCPESVCGV
;
A
#
# COMPACT_ATOMS: atom_id res chain seq x y z
N MET A 1 12.05 58.58 43.77
CA MET A 1 13.38 58.47 44.40
C MET A 1 14.38 58.27 43.25
N LYS A 2 15.47 59.03 43.11
CA LYS A 2 16.51 59.42 44.09
C LYS A 2 17.29 58.14 44.50
N THR A 3 18.36 57.72 43.83
CA THR A 3 19.64 58.39 43.51
C THR A 3 20.55 58.52 44.73
N GLU A 4 21.61 57.71 44.73
CA GLU A 4 22.85 57.81 45.52
C GLU A 4 23.99 57.75 44.48
N GLN A 5 25.06 58.55 44.46
CA GLN A 5 26.00 59.08 45.48
C GLN A 5 27.17 58.16 45.84
N GLU A 6 28.40 58.65 46.10
CA GLU A 6 29.20 59.83 45.63
C GLU A 6 30.62 59.79 46.28
N THR A 7 31.66 60.55 45.90
CA THR A 7 31.85 61.50 44.76
C THR A 7 32.86 60.96 43.72
N GLU A 8 34.19 61.11 43.72
CA GLU A 8 35.25 61.78 44.53
C GLU A 8 36.52 61.90 43.63
N THR A 9 37.52 62.77 43.80
CA THR A 9 37.67 64.13 44.40
C THR A 9 39.09 64.67 44.10
N ASN A 10 39.26 66.01 43.92
CA ASN A 10 40.53 66.78 43.90
C ASN A 10 41.53 66.57 42.71
N THR A 11 42.36 67.54 42.25
CA THR A 11 42.71 68.89 42.77
C THR A 11 42.82 69.95 41.64
N LEU A 12 41.88 70.89 41.64
CA LEU A 12 41.98 72.38 41.53
C LEU A 12 42.96 73.09 40.55
N PRO A 13 42.41 73.94 39.65
CA PRO A 13 43.13 74.97 38.90
C PRO A 13 42.62 76.44 39.09
N PRO A 14 43.52 77.44 39.22
CA PRO A 14 43.27 78.88 39.07
C PRO A 14 44.17 79.50 37.94
N THR A 15 44.26 80.80 37.62
CA THR A 15 43.76 82.08 38.19
C THR A 15 43.67 83.18 37.10
N ASN A 16 43.09 84.34 37.44
CA ASN A 16 43.31 85.70 36.90
C ASN A 16 42.55 86.21 35.65
N GLU A 17 42.26 87.51 35.74
CA GLU A 17 41.49 88.38 34.85
C GLU A 17 42.41 89.55 34.43
N GLU A 18 42.26 90.16 33.24
CA GLU A 18 42.33 91.64 33.14
C GLU A 18 41.67 92.20 31.86
N THR A 19 41.04 93.37 32.06
CA THR A 19 40.55 94.39 31.13
C THR A 19 41.55 94.84 30.05
N ALA A 20 41.09 95.19 28.83
CA ALA A 20 41.51 96.42 28.13
C ALA A 20 40.77 96.70 26.80
N ALA A 21 40.68 98.00 26.48
CA ALA A 21 40.15 98.61 25.26
C ALA A 21 40.85 98.19 23.95
N GLY A 22 40.22 98.48 22.80
CA GLY A 22 40.86 98.33 21.48
C GLY A 22 39.93 98.65 20.31
N GLU A 23 40.32 99.62 19.48
CA GLU A 23 39.53 100.33 18.47
C GLU A 23 38.93 99.53 17.30
N GLU A 24 38.01 100.22 16.62
CA GLU A 24 37.48 99.96 15.28
C GLU A 24 38.48 99.29 14.31
N SER A 25 38.29 98.00 14.03
CA SER A 25 38.82 97.37 12.82
C SER A 25 37.70 97.15 11.81
N ARG A 26 37.61 98.08 10.85
CA ARG A 26 36.64 98.14 9.75
C ARG A 26 36.83 96.98 8.74
N ARG A 27 36.58 95.74 9.17
CA ARG A 27 36.70 94.54 8.32
C ARG A 27 35.65 94.57 7.22
N VAL A 28 36.05 95.09 6.05
CA VAL A 28 35.31 95.02 4.80
C VAL A 28 35.02 93.55 4.50
N ARG A 29 33.79 93.10 4.78
CA ARG A 29 33.37 91.71 4.50
C ARG A 29 33.43 91.52 2.98
N PRO A 30 34.37 90.73 2.43
CA PRO A 30 34.55 90.68 0.98
C PRO A 30 33.32 90.00 0.36
N LYS A 31 32.71 90.67 -0.62
CA LYS A 31 31.38 90.30 -1.15
C LYS A 31 31.34 88.89 -1.77
N TRP A 32 32.48 88.28 -2.06
CA TRP A 32 32.62 86.91 -2.56
C TRP A 32 32.29 85.80 -1.54
N LEU A 33 32.28 86.10 -0.23
CA LEU A 33 32.05 85.06 0.80
C LEU A 33 30.59 84.59 0.83
N VAL A 34 29.64 85.48 0.54
CA VAL A 34 28.21 85.15 0.53
C VAL A 34 27.87 84.12 -0.56
N PRO A 35 28.22 84.31 -1.85
CA PRO A 35 27.97 83.29 -2.87
C PRO A 35 28.81 82.01 -2.66
N LEU A 36 30.01 82.10 -2.10
CA LEU A 36 30.84 80.92 -1.79
C LEU A 36 30.21 80.05 -0.69
N VAL A 37 29.74 80.66 0.40
CA VAL A 37 29.02 79.95 1.47
C VAL A 37 27.68 79.42 0.96
N ALA A 38 26.92 80.18 0.17
CA ALA A 38 25.68 79.71 -0.44
C ALA A 38 25.90 78.50 -1.36
N GLY A 39 26.98 78.50 -2.16
CA GLY A 39 27.37 77.37 -2.99
C GLY A 39 27.74 76.12 -2.18
N LEU A 40 28.49 76.29 -1.07
CA LEU A 40 28.79 75.19 -0.14
C LEU A 40 27.53 74.61 0.52
N CYS A 41 26.60 75.46 0.97
CA CYS A 41 25.32 75.01 1.53
C CYS A 41 24.46 74.28 0.50
N ALA A 42 24.41 74.75 -0.75
CA ALA A 42 23.70 74.05 -1.82
C ALA A 42 24.32 72.67 -2.12
N LEU A 43 25.66 72.58 -2.19
CA LEU A 43 26.37 71.31 -2.34
C LEU A 43 26.08 70.35 -1.18
N ALA A 44 26.10 70.82 0.07
CA ALA A 44 25.80 70.01 1.24
C ALA A 44 24.38 69.44 1.22
N LEU A 45 23.39 70.24 0.78
CA LEU A 45 21.99 69.78 0.64
C LEU A 45 21.83 68.73 -0.48
N VAL A 46 22.52 68.90 -1.62
CA VAL A 46 22.51 67.90 -2.71
C VAL A 46 23.16 66.59 -2.26
N VAL A 47 24.28 66.64 -1.55
CA VAL A 47 24.96 65.45 -1.01
C VAL A 47 24.10 64.75 0.05
N ALA A 48 23.49 65.49 0.98
CA ALA A 48 22.60 64.93 1.99
C ALA A 48 21.35 64.27 1.35
N GLY A 49 20.74 64.92 0.36
CA GLY A 49 19.62 64.37 -0.40
C GLY A 49 20.00 63.10 -1.16
N GLY A 50 21.17 63.07 -1.82
CA GLY A 50 21.69 61.90 -2.52
C GLY A 50 21.97 60.71 -1.60
N ILE A 51 22.57 60.95 -0.43
CA ILE A 51 22.81 59.90 0.58
C ILE A 51 21.48 59.37 1.14
N GLY A 52 20.53 60.24 1.46
CA GLY A 52 19.20 59.84 1.93
C GLY A 52 18.42 59.02 0.90
N TRP A 53 18.43 59.45 -0.38
CA TRP A 53 17.78 58.73 -1.47
C TRP A 53 18.44 57.39 -1.77
N LYS A 54 19.78 57.31 -1.65
CA LYS A 54 20.51 56.03 -1.73
C LYS A 54 20.08 55.09 -0.60
N ILE A 55 20.14 55.51 0.66
CA ILE A 55 19.78 54.66 1.82
C ILE A 55 18.33 54.17 1.72
N TRP A 56 17.40 55.01 1.24
CA TRP A 56 16.01 54.63 1.00
C TRP A 56 15.88 53.58 -0.13
N SER A 57 16.63 53.75 -1.22
CA SER A 57 16.65 52.83 -2.36
C SER A 57 17.30 51.49 -2.01
N ASP A 58 18.45 51.51 -1.33
CA ASP A 58 19.17 50.33 -0.83
C ASP A 58 18.27 49.52 0.12
N ARG A 59 17.51 50.20 1.00
CA ARG A 59 16.55 49.53 1.90
C ARG A 59 15.37 48.90 1.15
N ARG A 60 14.81 49.57 0.15
CA ARG A 60 13.76 48.99 -0.73
C ARG A 60 14.27 47.82 -1.56
N LEU A 61 15.54 47.84 -1.96
CA LEU A 61 16.18 46.75 -2.71
C LEU A 61 16.47 45.55 -1.81
N ALA A 62 16.92 45.78 -0.57
CA ALA A 62 17.09 44.73 0.44
C ALA A 62 15.74 44.08 0.83
N GLU A 63 14.68 44.87 0.97
CA GLU A 63 13.31 44.40 1.19
C GLU A 63 12.83 43.49 0.04
N ALA A 64 13.02 43.91 -1.22
CA ALA A 64 12.69 43.09 -2.39
C ALA A 64 13.54 41.80 -2.50
N LYS A 65 14.84 41.84 -2.13
CA LYS A 65 15.69 40.64 -2.07
C LYS A 65 15.24 39.68 -0.96
N ALA A 66 14.78 40.18 0.19
CA ALA A 66 14.24 39.34 1.26
C ALA A 66 12.88 38.70 0.90
N ALA A 67 11.99 39.46 0.25
CA ALA A 67 10.72 38.95 -0.27
C ALA A 67 10.95 37.83 -1.31
N CYS A 68 11.78 38.10 -2.33
CA CYS A 68 12.11 37.10 -3.36
C CYS A 68 12.77 35.85 -2.75
N ALA A 69 13.71 36.00 -1.79
CA ALA A 69 14.31 34.85 -1.10
C ALA A 69 13.27 34.00 -0.36
N THR A 70 12.27 34.64 0.26
CA THR A 70 11.16 33.95 0.94
C THR A 70 10.28 33.19 -0.05
N ALA A 71 9.92 33.80 -1.18
CA ALA A 71 9.17 33.14 -2.25
C ALA A 71 9.97 31.98 -2.88
N SER A 72 11.28 32.14 -3.08
CA SER A 72 12.22 31.10 -3.51
C SER A 72 12.17 29.88 -2.59
N ASP A 73 12.27 30.10 -1.28
CA ASP A 73 12.31 28.99 -0.31
C ASP A 73 10.92 28.37 -0.06
N ALA A 74 9.84 29.14 -0.17
CA ALA A 74 8.47 28.61 -0.22
C ALA A 74 8.24 27.73 -1.47
N THR A 75 8.65 28.20 -2.65
CA THR A 75 8.59 27.45 -3.91
C THR A 75 9.36 26.14 -3.80
N ARG A 76 10.59 26.17 -3.24
CA ARG A 76 11.40 24.97 -2.98
C ARG A 76 10.74 24.01 -2.01
N GLY A 77 10.05 24.50 -0.98
CA GLY A 77 9.22 23.67 -0.10
C GLY A 77 8.12 22.94 -0.86
N ALA A 78 7.31 23.68 -1.61
CA ALA A 78 6.22 23.12 -2.40
C ALA A 78 6.70 22.14 -3.50
N MET A 79 7.86 22.42 -4.12
CA MET A 79 8.56 21.50 -5.03
C MET A 79 9.04 20.22 -4.33
N ASN A 80 9.56 20.31 -3.12
CA ASN A 80 10.02 19.16 -2.35
C ASN A 80 8.85 18.27 -1.91
N ASP A 81 7.74 18.87 -1.46
CA ASP A 81 6.52 18.16 -1.07
C ASP A 81 5.87 17.46 -2.28
N TRP A 82 5.82 18.16 -3.42
CA TRP A 82 5.43 17.57 -4.71
C TRP A 82 6.32 16.38 -5.06
N SER A 83 7.64 16.58 -5.09
CA SER A 83 8.63 15.55 -5.43
C SER A 83 8.56 14.33 -4.50
N THR A 84 8.31 14.55 -3.20
CA THR A 84 8.18 13.48 -2.20
C THR A 84 6.92 12.64 -2.45
N LEU A 85 5.79 13.27 -2.78
CA LEU A 85 4.57 12.56 -3.17
C LEU A 85 4.74 11.83 -4.51
N VAL A 86 5.34 12.48 -5.52
CA VAL A 86 5.54 11.91 -6.87
C VAL A 86 6.45 10.69 -6.86
N ASN A 87 7.57 10.73 -6.12
CA ASN A 87 8.57 9.66 -6.09
C ASN A 87 8.36 8.64 -4.95
N GLY A 88 7.44 8.91 -4.03
CA GLY A 88 7.02 8.01 -2.95
C GLY A 88 5.61 7.46 -3.20
N ASP A 89 4.64 7.87 -2.37
CA ASP A 89 3.26 7.35 -2.36
C ASP A 89 2.62 7.21 -3.77
N ALA A 90 2.84 8.17 -4.67
CA ALA A 90 2.25 8.13 -6.01
C ALA A 90 2.95 7.12 -6.94
N ALA A 91 4.27 6.92 -6.80
CA ALA A 91 5.02 5.92 -7.55
C ALA A 91 4.64 4.51 -7.10
N ASP A 92 4.62 4.26 -5.79
CA ASP A 92 4.18 2.98 -5.20
C ASP A 92 2.75 2.60 -5.64
N LEU A 93 1.87 3.60 -5.77
CA LEU A 93 0.49 3.40 -6.22
C LEU A 93 0.33 3.30 -7.76
N LEU A 94 1.34 3.66 -8.55
CA LEU A 94 1.38 3.32 -9.99
C LEU A 94 1.83 1.87 -10.23
N GLU A 95 2.57 1.25 -9.31
CA GLU A 95 2.85 -0.20 -9.37
C GLU A 95 1.63 -1.06 -8.99
N VAL A 96 0.67 -0.49 -8.25
CA VAL A 96 -0.61 -1.15 -7.93
C VAL A 96 -1.42 -1.35 -9.19
N LYS A 97 -1.70 -2.61 -9.51
CA LYS A 97 -2.49 -2.99 -10.70
C LYS A 97 -3.98 -2.70 -10.52
N ALA A 98 -4.67 -2.49 -11.64
CA ALA A 98 -6.11 -2.28 -11.70
C ALA A 98 -6.96 -3.41 -11.08
N ASP A 99 -6.44 -4.64 -10.98
CA ASP A 99 -7.12 -5.75 -10.31
C ASP A 99 -7.00 -5.72 -8.77
N GLN A 100 -6.17 -4.84 -8.20
CA GLN A 100 -5.95 -4.69 -6.75
C GLN A 100 -6.75 -3.53 -6.13
N VAL A 101 -7.32 -2.65 -6.95
CA VAL A 101 -8.27 -1.58 -6.55
C VAL A 101 -9.73 -1.99 -6.78
N LYS A 102 -10.69 -1.24 -6.25
CA LYS A 102 -12.12 -1.43 -6.52
C LYS A 102 -12.57 -0.73 -7.80
N ASP A 103 -12.19 0.54 -7.96
CA ASP A 103 -12.30 1.30 -9.20
C ASP A 103 -10.90 1.48 -9.79
N ALA A 104 -10.71 1.03 -11.04
CA ALA A 104 -9.45 1.21 -11.77
C ALA A 104 -9.18 2.68 -12.11
N LYS A 105 -10.23 3.49 -12.27
CA LYS A 105 -10.14 4.89 -12.71
C LYS A 105 -9.44 5.78 -11.70
N THR A 106 -9.30 5.36 -10.43
CA THR A 106 -8.48 6.10 -9.46
C THR A 106 -7.00 6.05 -9.82
N ILE A 107 -6.52 4.96 -10.44
CA ILE A 107 -5.14 4.85 -10.93
C ILE A 107 -4.98 5.68 -12.22
N ASP A 108 -5.97 5.66 -13.12
CA ASP A 108 -5.97 6.54 -14.30
C ASP A 108 -5.93 8.03 -13.88
N ALA A 109 -6.76 8.41 -12.89
CA ALA A 109 -6.78 9.76 -12.34
C ALA A 109 -5.49 10.14 -11.61
N LEU A 110 -4.86 9.20 -10.88
CA LEU A 110 -3.53 9.39 -10.29
C LEU A 110 -2.49 9.65 -11.38
N LYS A 111 -2.50 8.86 -12.46
CA LYS A 111 -1.62 9.06 -13.60
C LYS A 111 -1.86 10.40 -14.30
N THR A 112 -3.11 10.80 -14.53
CA THR A 112 -3.43 12.13 -15.09
C THR A 112 -3.04 13.28 -14.14
N ALA A 113 -3.06 13.07 -12.83
CA ALA A 113 -2.58 14.06 -11.86
C ALA A 113 -1.04 14.17 -11.82
N LEU A 114 -0.31 13.17 -12.33
CA LEU A 114 1.15 13.16 -12.49
C LEU A 114 1.60 13.65 -13.88
N ASP A 115 0.75 13.47 -14.90
CA ASP A 115 0.97 13.89 -16.30
C ASP A 115 0.72 15.42 -16.47
N VAL A 116 1.36 16.22 -15.61
CA VAL A 116 1.25 17.68 -15.56
C VAL A 116 2.63 18.34 -15.69
N GLU A 117 2.77 19.23 -16.67
CA GLU A 117 4.01 19.94 -16.93
C GLU A 117 4.23 21.03 -15.86
N ALA A 118 5.33 20.92 -15.12
CA ALA A 118 5.63 21.79 -13.99
C ALA A 118 6.32 23.10 -14.44
N PRO A 119 6.05 24.24 -13.76
CA PRO A 119 6.57 25.54 -14.16
C PRO A 119 8.09 25.66 -14.00
N GLU A 120 8.73 26.42 -14.89
CA GLU A 120 10.18 26.70 -14.81
C GLU A 120 10.54 27.54 -13.57
N TYR A 121 11.67 27.23 -12.94
CA TYR A 121 12.15 27.93 -11.74
C TYR A 121 13.03 29.13 -12.09
N GLU A 122 12.46 30.34 -12.06
CA GLU A 122 13.23 31.58 -12.12
C GLU A 122 13.62 32.06 -10.71
N GLY A 123 14.85 31.74 -10.28
CA GLY A 123 15.39 32.22 -9.03
C GLY A 123 15.70 33.73 -9.02
N CYS A 124 15.97 34.28 -7.82
CA CYS A 124 16.19 35.71 -7.54
C CYS A 124 17.51 36.29 -8.09
N ALA A 125 17.75 36.16 -9.40
CA ALA A 125 18.97 36.59 -10.09
C ALA A 125 18.98 38.08 -10.49
N ALA A 126 17.91 38.83 -10.22
CA ALA A 126 17.79 40.23 -10.60
C ALA A 126 18.46 41.20 -9.59
N ASP A 127 19.24 42.16 -10.10
CA ASP A 127 19.84 43.21 -9.25
C ASP A 127 18.90 44.38 -8.96
N GLY A 128 17.96 44.67 -9.86
CA GLY A 128 17.04 45.80 -9.74
C GLY A 128 15.70 45.42 -9.12
N LYS A 129 15.15 46.30 -8.27
CA LYS A 129 13.88 46.12 -7.55
C LYS A 129 12.75 45.54 -8.43
N GLY A 130 12.47 46.13 -9.59
CA GLY A 130 11.38 45.67 -10.45
C GLY A 130 11.58 44.25 -11.01
N GLY A 131 12.83 43.84 -11.27
CA GLY A 131 13.14 42.47 -11.68
C GLY A 131 13.04 41.47 -10.52
N LEU A 132 13.33 41.90 -9.29
CA LEU A 132 13.10 41.10 -8.09
C LEU A 132 11.62 40.93 -7.78
N GLU A 133 10.80 41.97 -7.99
CA GLU A 133 9.35 41.90 -7.86
C GLU A 133 8.78 40.93 -8.91
N THR A 134 9.12 41.07 -10.21
CA THR A 134 8.69 40.11 -11.24
C THR A 134 9.18 38.68 -11.01
N ALA A 135 10.37 38.49 -10.43
CA ALA A 135 10.83 37.16 -10.04
C ALA A 135 10.05 36.61 -8.82
N THR A 136 9.67 37.47 -7.87
CA THR A 136 8.82 37.10 -6.73
C THR A 136 7.43 36.69 -7.23
N ASP A 137 6.81 37.48 -8.11
CA ASP A 137 5.50 37.18 -8.70
C ASP A 137 5.51 35.80 -9.40
N LYS A 138 6.55 35.49 -10.19
CA LYS A 138 6.72 34.18 -10.85
C LYS A 138 6.93 33.03 -9.87
N LEU A 139 7.69 33.26 -8.78
CA LEU A 139 7.91 32.25 -7.75
C LEU A 139 6.62 31.98 -6.96
N ASP A 140 5.84 33.01 -6.63
CA ASP A 140 4.54 32.86 -5.96
C ASP A 140 3.51 32.16 -6.88
N ASP A 141 3.47 32.48 -8.18
CA ASP A 141 2.66 31.73 -9.18
C ASP A 141 3.08 30.26 -9.27
N ALA A 142 4.39 29.98 -9.27
CA ALA A 142 4.91 28.61 -9.28
C ALA A 142 4.59 27.86 -7.98
N ALA A 143 4.77 28.49 -6.81
CA ALA A 143 4.41 27.92 -5.52
C ALA A 143 2.91 27.61 -5.43
N ALA A 144 2.04 28.53 -5.86
CA ALA A 144 0.59 28.32 -5.93
C ALA A 144 0.20 27.21 -6.92
N TRP A 145 0.95 27.05 -8.02
CA TRP A 145 0.82 25.88 -8.90
C TRP A 145 1.17 24.59 -8.16
N TYR A 146 2.31 24.53 -7.45
CA TYR A 146 2.73 23.33 -6.73
C TYR A 146 1.78 22.98 -5.58
N GLU A 147 1.38 23.93 -4.73
CA GLU A 147 0.40 23.67 -3.65
C GLU A 147 -0.91 23.08 -4.20
N LYS A 148 -1.42 23.65 -5.30
CA LYS A 148 -2.65 23.19 -5.96
C LYS A 148 -2.52 21.79 -6.54
N HIS A 149 -1.40 21.48 -7.19
CA HIS A 149 -1.18 20.16 -7.79
C HIS A 149 -0.85 19.12 -6.71
N THR A 150 0.01 19.41 -5.74
CA THR A 150 0.25 18.58 -4.54
C THR A 150 -1.05 18.25 -3.80
N GLY A 151 -1.91 19.26 -3.57
CA GLY A 151 -3.22 19.08 -2.96
C GLY A 151 -4.27 18.37 -3.85
N SER A 152 -3.96 18.11 -5.12
CA SER A 152 -4.80 17.34 -6.05
C SER A 152 -4.27 15.91 -6.24
N LEU A 153 -2.95 15.75 -6.38
CA LEU A 153 -2.23 14.49 -6.38
C LEU A 153 -2.47 13.71 -5.08
N LYS A 154 -2.39 14.39 -3.93
CA LYS A 154 -2.71 13.76 -2.64
C LYS A 154 -4.14 13.21 -2.60
N LYS A 155 -5.13 13.92 -3.15
CA LYS A 155 -6.51 13.41 -3.25
C LYS A 155 -6.62 12.19 -4.18
N ALA A 156 -5.79 12.09 -5.21
CA ALA A 156 -5.74 10.91 -6.08
C ALA A 156 -5.07 9.72 -5.38
N VAL A 157 -3.97 9.94 -4.66
CA VAL A 157 -3.30 8.96 -3.77
C VAL A 157 -4.27 8.44 -2.71
N ASP A 158 -4.95 9.34 -2.00
CA ASP A 158 -5.97 9.02 -1.00
C ASP A 158 -7.12 8.21 -1.64
N ALA A 159 -7.62 8.61 -2.82
CA ALA A 159 -8.69 7.91 -3.53
C ALA A 159 -8.29 6.50 -4.02
N VAL A 160 -7.03 6.28 -4.43
CA VAL A 160 -6.52 4.94 -4.77
C VAL A 160 -6.44 4.06 -3.51
N ASN A 161 -5.99 4.61 -2.38
CA ASN A 161 -5.95 3.87 -1.11
C ASN A 161 -7.36 3.54 -0.58
N ASP A 162 -8.31 4.49 -0.63
CA ASP A 162 -9.73 4.22 -0.35
C ASP A 162 -10.31 3.16 -1.31
N SER A 163 -9.88 3.15 -2.59
CA SER A 163 -10.29 2.16 -3.59
C SER A 163 -9.74 0.75 -3.28
N LYS A 164 -8.49 0.64 -2.77
CA LYS A 164 -7.93 -0.62 -2.23
C LYS A 164 -8.72 -1.08 -0.99
N LEU A 165 -8.87 -0.21 0.00
CA LEU A 165 -9.58 -0.50 1.25
C LEU A 165 -11.04 -0.91 1.01
N ALA A 166 -11.75 -0.24 0.09
CA ALA A 166 -13.11 -0.59 -0.30
C ALA A 166 -13.20 -1.98 -0.97
N LYS A 167 -12.17 -2.40 -1.72
CA LYS A 167 -12.08 -3.74 -2.29
C LYS A 167 -11.86 -4.80 -1.21
N THR A 168 -10.97 -4.54 -0.26
CA THR A 168 -10.72 -5.41 0.90
C THR A 168 -11.98 -5.56 1.75
N ILE A 169 -12.71 -4.46 1.98
CA ILE A 169 -14.00 -4.43 2.67
C ILE A 169 -15.08 -5.26 1.94
N ASP A 170 -15.23 -5.12 0.62
CA ASP A 170 -16.25 -5.87 -0.12
C ASP A 170 -15.90 -7.37 -0.24
N THR A 171 -14.62 -7.70 -0.36
CA THR A 171 -14.12 -9.09 -0.29
C THR A 171 -14.46 -9.71 1.08
N ALA A 172 -14.24 -8.95 2.16
CA ALA A 172 -14.56 -9.35 3.52
C ALA A 172 -16.07 -9.50 3.78
N LYS A 173 -16.93 -8.65 3.19
CA LYS A 173 -18.39 -8.83 3.23
C LYS A 173 -18.83 -10.09 2.50
N THR A 174 -18.30 -10.34 1.30
CA THR A 174 -18.59 -11.55 0.51
C THR A 174 -18.18 -12.81 1.27
N LEU A 175 -17.05 -12.76 2.00
CA LEU A 175 -16.64 -13.81 2.93
C LEU A 175 -17.59 -13.93 4.13
N LEU A 176 -18.05 -12.83 4.74
CA LEU A 176 -19.00 -12.83 5.86
C LEU A 176 -20.38 -13.42 5.47
N GLU A 177 -20.81 -13.22 4.24
CA GLU A 177 -22.03 -13.80 3.65
C GLU A 177 -21.85 -15.29 3.34
N SER A 178 -20.82 -15.67 2.56
CA SER A 178 -20.55 -17.07 2.18
C SER A 178 -20.16 -17.97 3.35
N SER A 179 -19.60 -17.41 4.43
CA SER A 179 -19.30 -18.12 5.68
C SER A 179 -20.53 -18.43 6.54
N ASN A 180 -21.72 -17.91 6.19
CA ASN A 180 -22.93 -18.08 7.00
C ASN A 180 -23.35 -19.56 7.13
N GLY A 181 -23.28 -20.11 8.35
CA GLY A 181 -23.52 -21.53 8.62
C GLY A 181 -22.34 -22.45 8.26
N ASN A 182 -21.30 -21.96 7.60
CA ASN A 182 -20.12 -22.71 7.15
C ASN A 182 -18.90 -22.59 8.07
N VAL A 183 -18.94 -21.72 9.08
CA VAL A 183 -17.93 -21.63 10.16
C VAL A 183 -18.21 -22.60 11.32
N GLN A 184 -17.18 -22.86 12.12
CA GLN A 184 -17.29 -23.56 13.39
C GLN A 184 -17.85 -22.68 14.52
N ASP A 185 -17.54 -21.38 14.52
CA ASP A 185 -17.97 -20.41 15.55
C ASP A 185 -18.35 -19.05 14.92
N ASP A 186 -19.61 -18.62 15.10
CA ASP A 186 -20.12 -17.31 14.64
C ASP A 186 -19.41 -16.10 15.28
N LYS A 187 -18.64 -16.29 16.37
CA LYS A 187 -17.75 -15.24 16.92
C LYS A 187 -16.72 -14.79 15.88
N THR A 188 -16.20 -15.69 15.04
CA THR A 188 -15.27 -15.32 13.95
C THR A 188 -15.91 -14.34 12.96
N ARG A 189 -17.17 -14.58 12.58
CA ARG A 189 -17.95 -13.71 11.69
C ARG A 189 -18.32 -12.38 12.36
N LYS A 190 -18.58 -12.38 13.67
CA LYS A 190 -18.82 -11.14 14.46
C LYS A 190 -17.55 -10.29 14.58
N GLU A 191 -16.38 -10.91 14.69
CA GLU A 191 -15.09 -10.20 14.67
C GLU A 191 -14.79 -9.62 13.27
N LEU A 192 -15.10 -10.36 12.21
CA LEU A 192 -15.02 -9.86 10.84
C LEU A 192 -15.99 -8.68 10.57
N SER A 193 -17.24 -8.74 11.06
CA SER A 193 -18.20 -7.64 10.97
C SER A 193 -17.64 -6.37 11.60
N LYS A 194 -17.14 -6.46 12.84
CA LYS A 194 -16.55 -5.33 13.55
C LYS A 194 -15.32 -4.75 12.86
N ALA A 195 -14.48 -5.59 12.26
CA ALA A 195 -13.33 -5.13 11.49
C ALA A 195 -13.77 -4.37 10.22
N ILE A 196 -14.80 -4.85 9.52
CA ILE A 196 -15.42 -4.18 8.37
C ILE A 196 -16.05 -2.83 8.78
N GLU A 197 -16.77 -2.80 9.90
CA GLU A 197 -17.40 -1.59 10.46
C GLU A 197 -16.34 -0.54 10.87
N ALA A 198 -15.22 -0.99 11.43
CA ALA A 198 -14.09 -0.13 11.79
C ALA A 198 -13.22 0.32 10.60
N LYS A 199 -13.40 -0.31 9.42
CA LYS A 199 -12.55 -0.13 8.22
C LYS A 199 -11.05 -0.36 8.44
N ASP A 200 -10.68 -1.19 9.41
CA ASP A 200 -9.27 -1.49 9.73
C ASP A 200 -8.77 -2.63 8.82
N GLU A 201 -7.91 -2.32 7.85
CA GLU A 201 -7.38 -3.29 6.89
C GLU A 201 -6.65 -4.47 7.55
N ALA A 202 -5.88 -4.21 8.61
CA ALA A 202 -5.12 -5.25 9.31
C ALA A 202 -6.03 -6.15 10.15
N ALA A 203 -7.05 -5.57 10.80
CA ALA A 203 -8.08 -6.33 11.50
C ALA A 203 -8.94 -7.14 10.50
N ILE A 204 -9.30 -6.57 9.35
CA ILE A 204 -10.07 -7.25 8.30
C ILE A 204 -9.27 -8.43 7.75
N ALA A 205 -7.98 -8.25 7.42
CA ALA A 205 -7.12 -9.34 6.95
C ALA A 205 -7.00 -10.47 7.99
N LYS A 206 -6.78 -10.12 9.26
CA LYS A 206 -6.69 -11.08 10.37
C LYS A 206 -8.00 -11.84 10.60
N ALA A 207 -9.13 -11.15 10.64
CA ALA A 207 -10.44 -11.76 10.84
C ALA A 207 -10.88 -12.59 9.63
N SER A 208 -10.57 -12.14 8.40
CA SER A 208 -10.84 -12.88 7.17
C SER A 208 -10.07 -14.19 7.14
N LYS A 209 -8.81 -14.20 7.60
CA LYS A 209 -8.05 -15.45 7.77
C LYS A 209 -8.72 -16.35 8.81
N ALA A 210 -9.06 -15.84 10.00
CA ALA A 210 -9.71 -16.63 11.04
C ALA A 210 -11.05 -17.25 10.62
N VAL A 211 -11.83 -16.55 9.78
CA VAL A 211 -13.06 -17.10 9.18
C VAL A 211 -12.74 -18.22 8.19
N ASN A 212 -11.75 -18.07 7.31
CA ASN A 212 -11.33 -19.15 6.39
C ASN A 212 -10.78 -20.37 7.13
N ASP A 213 -9.93 -20.17 8.14
CA ASP A 213 -9.41 -21.24 8.99
C ASP A 213 -10.57 -22.00 9.69
N SER A 214 -11.60 -21.27 10.16
CA SER A 214 -12.81 -21.86 10.77
C SER A 214 -13.70 -22.62 9.78
N ILE A 215 -13.80 -22.16 8.52
CA ILE A 215 -14.49 -22.87 7.44
C ILE A 215 -13.75 -24.18 7.12
N ALA A 216 -12.43 -24.15 6.98
CA ALA A 216 -11.64 -25.34 6.66
C ALA A 216 -11.75 -26.42 7.77
N VAL A 217 -11.73 -26.01 9.04
CA VAL A 217 -11.95 -26.92 10.18
C VAL A 217 -13.35 -27.54 10.13
N LYS A 218 -14.41 -26.75 9.84
CA LYS A 218 -15.77 -27.29 9.72
C LYS A 218 -15.93 -28.20 8.50
N GLN A 219 -15.42 -27.81 7.33
CA GLN A 219 -15.50 -28.63 6.11
C GLN A 219 -14.90 -30.03 6.34
N LYS A 220 -13.73 -30.11 6.98
CA LYS A 220 -13.12 -31.41 7.33
C LYS A 220 -13.99 -32.23 8.29
N ALA A 221 -14.62 -31.60 9.28
CA ALA A 221 -15.53 -32.29 10.20
C ALA A 221 -16.83 -32.77 9.51
N ASP A 222 -17.40 -31.96 8.61
CA ASP A 222 -18.58 -32.32 7.83
C ASP A 222 -18.26 -33.43 6.80
N GLU A 223 -17.05 -33.45 6.22
CA GLU A 223 -16.56 -34.53 5.36
C GLU A 223 -16.34 -35.85 6.13
N GLU A 224 -15.70 -35.80 7.30
CA GLU A 224 -15.53 -36.98 8.17
C GLU A 224 -16.88 -37.52 8.65
N ALA A 225 -17.82 -36.63 9.02
CA ALA A 225 -19.19 -37.01 9.38
C ALA A 225 -19.95 -37.64 8.20
N LYS A 226 -19.82 -37.08 6.99
CA LYS A 226 -20.43 -37.62 5.77
C LYS A 226 -19.85 -38.97 5.38
N ALA A 227 -18.53 -39.16 5.49
CA ALA A 227 -17.87 -40.44 5.25
C ALA A 227 -18.35 -41.51 6.24
N LYS A 228 -18.48 -41.17 7.53
CA LYS A 228 -19.04 -42.06 8.55
C LYS A 228 -20.52 -42.39 8.29
N ALA A 229 -21.34 -41.39 7.93
CA ALA A 229 -22.75 -41.59 7.59
C ALA A 229 -22.92 -42.51 6.36
N GLN A 230 -22.07 -42.36 5.34
CA GLN A 230 -22.03 -43.23 4.17
C GLN A 230 -21.66 -44.67 4.56
N ALA A 231 -20.57 -44.86 5.32
CA ALA A 231 -20.18 -46.19 5.80
C ALA A 231 -21.27 -46.87 6.66
N GLU A 232 -21.98 -46.11 7.50
CA GLU A 232 -23.13 -46.63 8.24
C GLU A 232 -24.33 -46.96 7.35
N ALA A 233 -24.56 -46.22 6.25
CA ALA A 233 -25.61 -46.53 5.27
C ALA A 233 -25.28 -47.79 4.47
N ASP A 234 -24.04 -47.93 4.00
CA ASP A 234 -23.55 -49.09 3.25
C ASP A 234 -23.57 -50.35 4.12
N ALA A 235 -23.18 -50.25 5.40
CA ALA A 235 -23.30 -51.34 6.36
C ALA A 235 -24.76 -51.77 6.61
N LYS A 236 -25.70 -50.81 6.68
CA LYS A 236 -27.14 -51.10 6.81
C LYS A 236 -27.70 -51.76 5.54
N ALA A 237 -27.26 -51.33 4.36
CA ALA A 237 -27.62 -51.95 3.08
C ALA A 237 -27.10 -53.39 2.97
N ALA A 238 -25.84 -53.63 3.34
CA ALA A 238 -25.25 -54.96 3.37
C ALA A 238 -25.94 -55.90 4.39
N ALA A 239 -26.35 -55.38 5.56
CA ALA A 239 -27.12 -56.14 6.53
C ALA A 239 -28.52 -56.52 5.99
N ALA A 240 -29.21 -55.59 5.33
CA ALA A 240 -30.52 -55.84 4.72
C ALA A 240 -30.46 -56.88 3.60
N ALA A 241 -29.43 -56.82 2.73
CA ALA A 241 -29.22 -57.82 1.67
C ALA A 241 -29.00 -59.23 2.25
N ASN A 242 -28.17 -59.35 3.30
CA ASN A 242 -27.93 -60.63 3.98
C ASN A 242 -29.16 -61.18 4.73
N ALA A 243 -30.09 -60.32 5.14
CA ALA A 243 -31.37 -60.76 5.72
C ALA A 243 -32.30 -61.35 4.65
N GLN A 244 -32.36 -60.75 3.44
CA GLN A 244 -33.16 -61.28 2.33
C GLN A 244 -32.64 -62.63 1.81
N THR A 245 -31.32 -62.79 1.66
CA THR A 245 -30.74 -64.07 1.19
C THR A 245 -31.00 -65.20 2.17
N GLN A 246 -30.85 -64.97 3.49
CA GLN A 246 -31.20 -65.99 4.49
C GLN A 246 -32.68 -66.39 4.44
N GLN A 247 -33.63 -65.45 4.29
CA GLN A 247 -35.04 -65.82 4.21
C GLN A 247 -35.37 -66.66 2.96
N GLN A 248 -34.73 -66.40 1.81
CA GLN A 248 -34.88 -67.26 0.64
C GLN A 248 -34.29 -68.67 0.89
N GLN A 249 -33.12 -68.76 1.53
CA GLN A 249 -32.47 -70.02 1.82
C GLN A 249 -33.25 -70.89 2.83
N TYR A 250 -33.86 -70.29 3.87
CA TYR A 250 -34.75 -71.00 4.79
C TYR A 250 -36.04 -71.52 4.10
N ASN A 251 -36.58 -70.78 3.13
CA ASN A 251 -37.78 -71.18 2.38
C ASN A 251 -37.52 -72.44 1.52
N TYR A 252 -36.38 -72.48 0.83
CA TYR A 252 -35.92 -73.67 0.09
C TYR A 252 -35.67 -74.87 1.01
N GLN A 253 -35.17 -74.66 2.23
CA GLN A 253 -34.88 -75.76 3.17
C GLN A 253 -36.15 -76.45 3.69
N GLN A 254 -37.27 -75.73 3.85
CA GLN A 254 -38.54 -76.28 4.33
C GLN A 254 -39.34 -77.02 3.25
N SER A 255 -38.90 -76.96 1.99
CA SER A 255 -39.60 -77.52 0.81
C SER A 255 -39.06 -78.89 0.36
N GLN A 256 -38.51 -79.70 1.28
CA GLN A 256 -38.07 -81.07 0.97
C GLN A 256 -39.11 -82.12 1.40
N PRO A 257 -39.75 -82.85 0.46
CA PRO A 257 -40.59 -84.00 0.81
C PRO A 257 -39.70 -85.14 1.33
N GLN A 258 -40.07 -85.74 2.46
CA GLN A 258 -39.37 -86.93 2.96
C GLN A 258 -39.55 -88.10 1.99
N GLN A 259 -38.45 -88.74 1.62
CA GLN A 259 -38.44 -89.97 0.82
C GLN A 259 -37.51 -91.00 1.46
N SER A 260 -38.01 -92.22 1.60
CA SER A 260 -37.40 -93.26 2.43
C SER A 260 -36.49 -94.21 1.63
N TRP A 261 -35.26 -94.37 2.12
CA TRP A 261 -34.49 -95.63 2.18
C TRP A 261 -34.73 -96.71 1.10
N THR A 262 -33.78 -96.89 0.17
CA THR A 262 -33.11 -98.19 -0.10
C THR A 262 -31.97 -98.05 -1.14
N PRO A 263 -30.83 -98.75 -0.99
CA PRO A 263 -29.72 -98.76 -1.98
C PRO A 263 -29.74 -100.00 -2.91
N PRO A 264 -29.20 -99.90 -4.14
CA PRO A 264 -28.09 -100.80 -4.51
C PRO A 264 -27.03 -100.27 -5.50
N TYR A 265 -25.76 -100.45 -5.11
CA TYR A 265 -24.63 -101.04 -5.87
C TYR A 265 -24.49 -100.95 -7.43
N SER A 266 -23.45 -100.22 -7.87
CA SER A 266 -22.43 -100.58 -8.90
C SER A 266 -22.81 -101.00 -10.34
N TYR A 267 -22.31 -100.30 -11.38
CA TYR A 267 -21.05 -100.64 -12.10
C TYR A 267 -20.89 -99.93 -13.48
N GLY A 268 -19.65 -99.53 -13.85
CA GLY A 268 -19.14 -99.65 -15.23
C GLY A 268 -19.24 -98.51 -16.27
N GLY A 269 -18.26 -97.58 -16.27
CA GLY A 269 -17.75 -96.86 -17.47
C GLY A 269 -18.58 -95.70 -18.09
N GLY A 270 -17.99 -94.73 -18.80
CA GLY A 270 -16.56 -94.40 -18.94
C GLY A 270 -16.24 -93.37 -20.05
N THR A 271 -15.17 -92.57 -19.87
CA THR A 271 -14.57 -91.61 -20.84
C THR A 271 -15.43 -90.36 -21.19
N THR A 272 -14.92 -89.17 -21.58
CA THR A 272 -13.57 -88.64 -21.91
C THR A 272 -13.34 -87.21 -21.35
N GLY A 273 -12.08 -86.79 -21.16
CA GLY A 273 -11.66 -85.41 -20.79
C GLY A 273 -11.74 -85.11 -19.29
N GLY A 274 -10.73 -84.59 -18.57
CA GLY A 274 -9.62 -83.71 -18.94
C GLY A 274 -10.00 -82.26 -18.58
N GLY A 275 -9.49 -81.60 -17.53
CA GLY A 275 -8.15 -81.64 -16.90
C GLY A 275 -7.31 -80.48 -17.45
N SER A 276 -6.67 -79.59 -16.69
CA SER A 276 -6.30 -79.48 -15.25
C SER A 276 -6.45 -77.97 -14.84
N GLY A 277 -6.45 -77.46 -13.59
CA GLY A 277 -5.59 -77.69 -12.43
C GLY A 277 -4.15 -77.18 -12.70
N THR A 278 -3.47 -76.36 -11.89
CA THR A 278 -3.68 -75.70 -10.57
C THR A 278 -3.03 -74.29 -10.63
N THR A 279 -2.82 -73.41 -9.64
CA THR A 279 -2.49 -73.44 -8.18
C THR A 279 -2.61 -71.94 -7.73
N GLY A 280 -2.88 -71.47 -6.52
CA GLY A 280 -2.76 -72.02 -5.16
C GLY A 280 -1.61 -71.32 -4.41
N GLY A 281 -1.91 -70.34 -3.53
CA GLY A 281 -0.89 -69.64 -2.72
C GLY A 281 -1.34 -68.25 -2.22
N SER A 282 -1.32 -68.04 -0.89
CA SER A 282 -1.82 -66.84 -0.21
C SER A 282 -0.72 -65.78 0.05
N ALA A 283 -1.06 -64.49 -0.06
CA ALA A 283 -0.55 -63.39 0.77
C ALA A 283 -1.40 -62.12 0.55
N GLY A 284 -1.40 -61.18 1.50
CA GLY A 284 -2.17 -59.92 1.42
C GLY A 284 -1.30 -58.66 1.49
N GLY A 285 -1.90 -57.51 1.17
CA GLY A 285 -1.28 -56.18 1.28
C GLY A 285 -2.21 -55.08 0.75
N SER A 286 -2.38 -53.99 1.50
CA SER A 286 -3.34 -52.90 1.19
C SER A 286 -2.61 -51.63 0.73
N ALA A 287 -3.15 -50.90 -0.27
CA ALA A 287 -3.11 -49.42 -0.41
C ALA A 287 -3.75 -48.94 -1.74
N GLY A 288 -4.22 -47.69 -1.79
CA GLY A 288 -4.69 -46.98 -3.01
C GLY A 288 -6.13 -47.35 -3.42
N SER A 289 -7.20 -46.58 -3.19
CA SER A 289 -7.45 -45.12 -3.12
C SER A 289 -7.75 -44.42 -4.45
N SER A 290 -8.78 -43.57 -4.41
CA SER A 290 -9.06 -42.41 -5.28
C SER A 290 -9.83 -42.60 -6.60
N TYR A 291 -11.13 -42.29 -6.53
CA TYR A 291 -11.90 -41.41 -7.42
C TYR A 291 -11.66 -41.37 -8.94
N GLY A 292 -12.70 -41.77 -9.70
CA GLY A 292 -13.38 -40.86 -10.63
C GLY A 292 -13.11 -40.97 -12.13
N GLY A 293 -14.10 -40.52 -12.92
CA GLY A 293 -13.88 -40.08 -14.31
C GLY A 293 -14.01 -41.10 -15.44
N SER A 294 -15.22 -41.62 -15.69
CA SER A 294 -15.58 -41.98 -17.07
C SER A 294 -16.06 -40.71 -17.78
N PHE A 295 -15.38 -40.32 -18.85
CA PHE A 295 -15.70 -39.14 -19.67
C PHE A 295 -15.77 -39.49 -21.15
N GLY A 296 -16.48 -38.65 -21.90
CA GLY A 296 -15.93 -38.08 -23.12
C GLY A 296 -15.87 -38.96 -24.37
N TYR A 297 -16.63 -38.56 -25.38
CA TYR A 297 -16.56 -39.11 -26.73
C TYR A 297 -15.31 -38.61 -27.48
N SER A 298 -14.49 -39.54 -28.03
CA SER A 298 -13.48 -39.34 -29.11
C SER A 298 -12.35 -38.30 -28.87
N SER A 299 -11.05 -38.62 -28.98
CA SER A 299 -10.39 -38.94 -30.28
C SER A 299 -8.91 -39.33 -30.12
N GLY A 300 -8.48 -40.49 -30.64
CA GLY A 300 -7.06 -40.90 -30.76
C GLY A 300 -6.34 -41.20 -29.44
N TYR A 301 -5.16 -41.86 -29.39
CA TYR A 301 -4.32 -42.49 -30.43
C TYR A 301 -3.70 -43.78 -29.85
N GLY A 302 -3.05 -44.62 -30.66
CA GLY A 302 -2.73 -46.01 -30.30
C GLY A 302 -1.46 -46.28 -29.46
N THR A 303 -1.62 -47.17 -28.47
CA THR A 303 -0.76 -48.33 -28.15
C THR A 303 0.78 -48.23 -28.12
N ALA A 304 1.37 -48.48 -26.94
CA ALA A 304 2.49 -49.43 -26.76
C ALA A 304 2.66 -49.84 -25.28
N THR A 305 3.09 -51.08 -25.01
CA THR A 305 3.38 -51.64 -23.67
C THR A 305 4.90 -51.65 -23.36
N PRO A 306 5.32 -51.79 -22.08
CA PRO A 306 6.69 -51.47 -21.64
C PRO A 306 7.67 -52.66 -21.62
N GLY A 307 8.97 -52.35 -21.66
CA GLY A 307 10.06 -53.24 -21.25
C GLY A 307 11.43 -52.83 -21.80
N GLY A 308 12.50 -52.94 -21.00
CA GLY A 308 13.89 -52.84 -21.48
C GLY A 308 14.85 -51.99 -20.66
N THR A 309 15.73 -52.67 -19.91
CA THR A 309 17.18 -52.36 -19.70
C THR A 309 17.66 -50.92 -19.55
N CYS A 310 18.32 -50.64 -18.42
CA CYS A 310 19.32 -49.58 -18.30
C CYS A 310 20.54 -49.85 -19.21
N PRO A 311 21.19 -48.81 -19.75
CA PRO A 311 22.61 -48.81 -20.06
C PRO A 311 23.41 -47.93 -19.08
N GLU A 312 24.63 -48.35 -18.75
CA GLU A 312 25.67 -47.43 -18.25
C GLU A 312 26.22 -46.58 -19.41
N SER A 313 27.03 -45.57 -19.06
CA SER A 313 27.47 -44.45 -19.91
C SER A 313 26.34 -43.46 -20.26
N VAL A 314 26.58 -42.15 -20.31
CA VAL A 314 27.88 -41.45 -20.39
C VAL A 314 28.01 -40.38 -19.30
N CYS A 315 28.91 -40.60 -18.33
CA CYS A 315 29.63 -39.47 -17.72
C CYS A 315 30.72 -39.05 -18.71
N GLY A 316 30.81 -37.76 -19.06
CA GLY A 316 31.77 -37.30 -20.05
C GLY A 316 31.96 -35.79 -20.07
N VAL A 317 33.07 -35.35 -19.49
CA VAL A 317 33.58 -33.97 -19.37
C VAL A 317 32.82 -33.10 -18.36
#